data_AF-A0AAX2KK30-F1
#
_entry.id   AF-A0AAX2KK30-F1
#
_cell.length_a   1.000
_cell.length_b   1.000
_cell.length_c   1.000
_cell.angle_alpha   90.00
_cell.angle_beta   90.00
_cell.angle_gamma   90.00
#
_symmetry.space_group_name_H-M   'P 1'
#
loop_
_entity.id
_entity.type
_entity.pdbx_description
1 polymer ?
#
loop_
_entity_poly.entity_id
_entity_poly.type
_entity_poly.pdbx_seq_one_letter_code
_entity_poly.pdbx_strand_id
1 'polypeptide(L)'
;MNSFFEQYHPVFEVVCRILGNGWRVNTLDDCPSRIKLTSPQFKNYSVHIRMEKDRFSVVGSVDSRSWSSPYHVCTLSRKRNPVDIAANIERKNFAKCFAGGVTGD
;
A
#
# COMPACT_ATOMS: atom_id res chain seq x y z
N MET A 1 10.18 -22.90 -2.09
CA MET A 1 9.66 -21.76 -2.88
C MET A 1 9.35 -20.67 -1.87
N ASN A 2 9.96 -19.50 -1.99
CA ASN A 2 9.65 -18.39 -1.09
C ASN A 2 8.35 -17.75 -1.56
N SER A 3 7.42 -17.52 -0.63
CA SER A 3 6.15 -16.88 -0.91
C SER A 3 6.38 -15.43 -1.35
N PHE A 4 5.44 -14.83 -2.09
CA PHE A 4 5.52 -13.41 -2.48
C PHE A 4 5.76 -12.52 -1.25
N PHE A 5 5.03 -12.80 -0.16
CA PHE A 5 5.24 -12.13 1.12
C PHE A 5 6.69 -12.26 1.61
N GLU A 6 7.23 -13.47 1.75
CA GLU A 6 8.61 -13.68 2.23
C GLU A 6 9.67 -13.00 1.37
N GLN A 7 9.50 -13.02 0.05
CA GLN A 7 10.44 -12.43 -0.89
C GLN A 7 10.48 -10.90 -0.80
N TYR A 8 9.32 -10.25 -0.66
CA TYR A 8 9.22 -8.79 -0.75
C TYR A 8 8.97 -8.10 0.58
N HIS A 9 8.67 -8.82 1.65
CA HIS A 9 8.54 -8.29 3.01
C HIS A 9 9.69 -7.34 3.39
N PRO A 10 10.98 -7.73 3.30
CA PRO A 10 12.07 -6.82 3.67
C PRO A 10 12.13 -5.57 2.79
N VAL A 11 11.75 -5.66 1.52
CA VAL A 11 11.68 -4.50 0.61
C VAL A 11 10.60 -3.53 1.09
N PHE A 12 9.42 -4.04 1.40
CA PHE A 12 8.29 -3.20 1.83
C PHE A 12 8.45 -2.67 3.26
N GLU A 13 9.20 -3.34 4.14
CA GLU A 13 9.62 -2.75 5.41
C GLU A 13 10.49 -1.51 5.21
N VAL A 14 11.43 -1.55 4.26
CA VAL A 14 12.24 -0.37 3.91
C VAL A 14 11.37 0.73 3.31
N VAL A 15 10.45 0.38 2.41
CA VAL A 15 9.47 1.34 1.84
C VAL A 15 8.67 2.01 2.95
N CYS A 16 8.15 1.25 3.93
CA CYS A 16 7.42 1.79 5.07
C CYS A 16 8.26 2.76 5.91
N ARG A 17 9.54 2.44 6.13
CA ARG A 17 10.47 3.35 6.84
C ARG A 17 10.68 4.65 6.07
N ILE A 18 10.79 4.58 4.74
CA ILE A 18 10.94 5.77 3.87
C ILE A 18 9.66 6.60 3.85
N LEU A 19 8.49 5.97 3.74
CA LEU A 19 7.18 6.64 3.80
C LEU A 19 6.96 7.36 5.14
N GLY A 20 7.62 6.92 6.21
CA GLY A 20 7.49 7.50 7.54
C GLY A 20 6.08 7.34 8.09
N ASN A 21 5.64 8.29 8.91
CA ASN A 21 4.25 8.39 9.40
C ASN A 21 3.67 7.12 10.03
N GLY A 22 4.51 6.27 10.63
CA GLY A 22 4.09 5.02 11.25
C GLY A 22 3.61 3.94 10.28
N TRP A 23 3.89 4.07 8.97
CA TRP A 23 3.64 2.99 8.02
C TRP A 23 4.37 1.71 8.41
N ARG A 24 3.67 0.58 8.36
CA ARG A 24 4.19 -0.75 8.69
C ARG A 24 3.58 -1.80 7.76
N VAL A 25 4.33 -2.87 7.54
CA VAL A 25 3.79 -4.09 6.94
C VAL A 25 2.90 -4.77 7.97
N ASN A 26 1.67 -5.09 7.59
CA ASN A 26 0.75 -5.85 8.41
C ASN A 26 1.09 -7.34 8.31
N THR A 27 1.67 -7.88 9.37
CA THR A 27 2.02 -9.30 9.49
C THR A 27 0.86 -10.17 9.95
N LEU A 28 -0.27 -9.57 10.36
CA LEU A 28 -1.50 -10.28 10.73
C LEU A 28 -2.36 -10.63 9.51
N ASP A 29 -2.01 -10.11 8.33
CA ASP A 29 -2.69 -10.46 7.08
C ASP A 29 -2.32 -11.90 6.69
N ASP A 30 -3.30 -12.80 6.64
CA ASP A 30 -3.06 -14.23 6.38
C ASP A 30 -2.83 -14.54 4.88
N CYS A 31 -2.82 -13.52 4.03
CA CYS A 31 -2.93 -13.68 2.59
C CYS A 31 -1.54 -13.64 1.93
N PRO A 32 -0.91 -14.79 1.61
CA PRO A 32 0.51 -14.86 1.22
C PRO A 32 0.81 -14.25 -0.17
N SER A 33 -0.23 -13.98 -0.95
CA SER A 33 -0.16 -13.41 -2.31
C SER A 33 -0.17 -11.88 -2.33
N ARG A 34 -0.30 -11.23 -1.17
CA ARG A 34 -0.25 -9.77 -1.04
C ARG A 34 0.59 -9.33 0.15
N ILE A 35 0.99 -8.06 0.11
CA ILE A 35 1.57 -7.35 1.25
C ILE A 35 0.62 -6.22 1.57
N LYS A 36 0.09 -6.20 2.80
CA LYS A 36 -0.76 -5.13 3.31
C LYS A 36 0.09 -4.16 4.11
N LEU A 37 0.03 -2.87 3.78
CA LEU A 37 0.63 -1.80 4.57
C LEU A 37 -0.48 -1.05 5.29
N THR A 38 -0.22 -0.68 6.55
CA THR A 38 -1.12 0.11 7.37
C THR A 38 -0.33 1.19 8.10
N SER A 39 -1.01 2.25 8.52
CA SER A 39 -0.43 3.27 9.39
C SER A 39 -1.46 3.68 10.44
N PRO A 40 -1.06 3.88 11.70
CA PRO A 40 -1.95 4.38 12.74
C PRO A 40 -2.41 5.82 12.49
N GLN A 41 -1.67 6.59 11.66
CA GLN A 41 -2.07 7.96 11.29
C GLN A 41 -3.20 7.98 10.26
N PHE A 42 -3.33 6.92 9.45
CA PHE A 42 -4.37 6.80 8.43
C PHE A 42 -5.37 5.73 8.84
N LYS A 43 -6.24 6.09 9.81
CA LYS A 43 -7.24 5.18 10.38
C LYS A 43 -8.20 4.70 9.29
N ASN A 44 -8.39 3.39 9.19
CA ASN A 44 -9.18 2.74 8.13
C ASN A 44 -8.62 2.95 6.72
N TYR A 45 -7.32 3.15 6.54
CA TYR A 45 -6.71 3.16 5.23
C TYR A 45 -5.61 2.12 5.14
N SER A 46 -5.59 1.38 4.04
CA SER A 46 -4.61 0.35 3.81
C SER A 46 -4.12 0.37 2.37
N VAL A 47 -2.88 -0.07 2.20
CA VAL A 47 -2.29 -0.23 0.86
C VAL A 47 -2.01 -1.72 0.66
N HIS A 48 -2.64 -2.31 -0.33
CA HIS A 48 -2.44 -3.69 -0.74
C HIS A 48 -1.52 -3.75 -1.93
N ILE A 49 -0.45 -4.53 -1.83
CA ILE A 49 0.47 -4.76 -2.94
C ILE A 49 0.40 -6.23 -3.34
N ARG A 50 0.17 -6.48 -4.62
CA ARG A 50 0.19 -7.82 -5.22
C ARG A 50 1.04 -7.84 -6.48
N MET A 51 1.45 -9.02 -6.94
CA MET A 51 2.11 -9.17 -8.22
C MET A 51 1.07 -9.47 -9.32
N GLU A 52 1.04 -8.67 -10.38
CA GLU A 52 0.23 -8.90 -11.57
C GLU A 52 1.11 -8.79 -12.82
N LYS A 53 1.17 -9.86 -13.63
CA LYS A 53 1.90 -9.86 -14.92
C LYS A 53 3.31 -9.24 -14.82
N ASP A 54 4.09 -9.66 -13.82
CA ASP A 54 5.46 -9.19 -13.50
C ASP A 54 5.59 -7.73 -12.99
N ARG A 55 4.48 -7.11 -12.60
CA ARG A 55 4.43 -5.75 -12.05
C ARG A 55 3.79 -5.76 -10.66
N PHE A 56 4.21 -4.84 -9.80
CA PHE A 56 3.49 -4.62 -8.55
C PHE A 56 2.22 -3.84 -8.83
N SER A 57 1.08 -4.41 -8.48
CA SER A 57 -0.20 -3.73 -8.45
C SER A 57 -0.42 -3.24 -7.02
N VAL A 58 -0.32 -1.92 -6.84
CA VAL A 58 -0.46 -1.22 -5.57
C VAL A 58 -1.86 -0.63 -5.52
N VAL A 59 -2.65 -1.05 -4.55
CA VAL A 59 -4.04 -0.62 -4.37
C VAL A 59 -4.16 0.05 -3.01
N GLY A 60 -4.38 1.36 -2.99
CA GLY A 60 -4.75 2.08 -1.78
C GLY A 60 -6.26 2.11 -1.62
N SER A 61 -6.79 1.70 -0.47
CA SER A 61 -8.23 1.69 -0.20
C SER A 61 -8.55 2.11 1.22
N VAL A 62 -9.67 2.79 1.39
CA VAL A 62 -10.29 2.96 2.70
C VAL A 62 -10.94 1.63 3.08
N ASP A 63 -10.55 1.06 4.22
CA ASP A 63 -11.14 -0.12 4.82
C ASP A 63 -12.57 0.27 5.32
N SER A 64 -13.55 0.29 4.40
CA SER A 64 -14.97 0.49 4.72
C SER A 64 -15.72 -0.83 4.78
N ARG A 65 -16.74 -0.90 5.65
CA ARG A 65 -17.72 -2.01 5.66
C ARG A 65 -18.65 -2.02 4.44
N SER A 66 -18.70 -0.92 3.69
CA SER A 66 -19.47 -0.78 2.45
C SER A 66 -18.62 -1.20 1.23
N TRP A 67 -19.22 -1.95 0.31
CA TRP A 67 -18.60 -2.59 -0.86
C TRP A 67 -18.00 -1.62 -1.90
N SER A 68 -18.28 -0.31 -1.79
CA SER A 68 -17.93 0.71 -2.79
C SER A 68 -16.93 1.74 -2.26
N SER A 69 -15.90 1.32 -1.55
CA SER A 69 -14.83 2.25 -1.18
C SER A 69 -14.05 2.68 -2.41
N PRO A 70 -13.80 3.99 -2.59
CA PRO A 70 -12.89 4.45 -3.62
C PRO A 70 -11.52 3.83 -3.39
N TYR A 71 -11.02 3.13 -4.41
CA TYR A 71 -9.71 2.52 -4.40
C TYR A 71 -8.86 3.10 -5.52
N HIS A 72 -7.56 3.24 -5.24
CA HIS A 72 -6.60 3.79 -6.19
C HIS A 72 -5.62 2.71 -6.57
N VAL A 73 -5.52 2.42 -7.87
CA VAL A 73 -4.59 1.42 -8.39
C VAL A 73 -3.42 2.12 -9.08
N CYS A 74 -2.21 1.70 -8.76
CA CYS A 74 -1.01 2.03 -9.49
C CYS A 74 -0.21 0.77 -9.78
N THR A 75 0.30 0.65 -11.01
CA THR A 75 1.22 -0.43 -11.38
C THR A 75 2.66 0.07 -11.41
N LEU A 76 3.53 -0.60 -10.65
CA LEU A 76 4.96 -0.32 -10.57
C LEU A 76 5.75 -1.46 -11.24
N SER A 77 6.84 -1.11 -11.92
CA SER A 77 7.78 -2.13 -12.41
C SER A 77 8.47 -2.82 -11.23
N ARG A 78 8.66 -4.14 -11.32
CA ARG A 78 9.31 -4.96 -10.29
C ARG A 78 10.76 -4.55 -9.99
N LYS A 79 11.45 -3.91 -10.94
CA LYS A 79 12.86 -3.51 -10.83
C LYS A 79 13.10 -2.15 -10.15
N ARG A 80 12.08 -1.54 -9.54
CA ARG A 80 12.24 -0.23 -8.89
C ARG A 80 12.88 -0.37 -7.51
N ASN A 81 13.77 0.56 -7.19
CA ASN A 81 14.34 0.67 -5.85
C ASN A 81 13.25 1.04 -4.83
N PRO A 82 13.40 0.67 -3.54
CA PRO A 82 12.40 0.95 -2.51
C PRO A 82 12.09 2.45 -2.37
N VAL A 83 13.05 3.33 -2.64
CA VAL A 83 12.85 4.79 -2.66
C VAL A 83 11.86 5.22 -3.74
N ASP A 84 11.99 4.69 -4.96
CA ASP A 84 11.08 5.00 -6.06
C ASP A 84 9.68 4.44 -5.83
N ILE A 85 9.60 3.30 -5.15
CA ILE A 85 8.32 2.69 -4.75
C ILE A 85 7.63 3.59 -3.73
N ALA A 86 8.34 3.99 -2.67
CA ALA A 86 7.82 4.90 -1.64
C ALA A 86 7.35 6.23 -2.25
N ALA A 87 8.17 6.88 -3.08
CA ALA A 87 7.82 8.14 -3.71
C ALA A 87 6.57 8.04 -4.61
N ASN A 88 6.35 6.89 -5.27
CA ASN A 88 5.17 6.68 -6.11
C ASN A 88 3.91 6.41 -5.27
N ILE A 89 4.04 5.61 -4.20
CA ILE A 89 2.98 5.42 -3.20
C ILE A 89 2.59 6.78 -2.61
N GLU A 90 3.57 7.60 -2.22
CA GLU A 90 3.35 8.91 -1.65
C GLU A 90 2.60 9.84 -2.62
N ARG A 91 3.14 10.03 -3.83
CA ARG A 91 2.55 10.91 -4.84
C ARG A 91 1.14 10.51 -5.27
N LYS A 92 0.81 9.23 -5.30
CA LYS A 92 -0.48 8.76 -5.82
C LYS A 92 -1.54 8.55 -4.76
N ASN A 93 -1.16 8.06 -3.57
CA ASN A 93 -2.11 7.81 -2.49
C ASN A 93 -2.36 9.09 -1.68
N PHE A 94 -1.33 9.87 -1.35
CA PHE A 94 -1.51 11.03 -0.47
C PHE A 94 -2.13 12.23 -1.20
N ALA A 95 -1.77 12.45 -2.47
CA ALA A 95 -2.33 13.55 -3.26
C ALA A 95 -3.86 13.46 -3.43
N LYS A 96 -4.46 12.28 -3.24
CA LYS A 96 -5.91 12.08 -3.39
C LYS A 96 -6.62 11.75 -2.08
N CYS A 97 -5.98 11.07 -1.12
CA CYS A 97 -6.56 10.87 0.21
C CYS A 97 -6.75 12.19 0.97
N PHE A 98 -5.93 13.22 0.72
CA PHE A 98 -6.19 14.57 1.27
C PHE A 98 -7.23 15.36 0.47
N ALA A 99 -7.35 15.15 -0.84
CA ALA A 99 -8.36 15.82 -1.67
C ALA A 99 -9.79 15.31 -1.42
N GLY A 100 -9.94 14.13 -0.78
CA GLY A 100 -11.21 13.61 -0.27
C GLY A 100 -11.45 13.90 1.22
N GLY A 101 -10.66 14.80 1.83
CA GLY A 101 -10.92 15.29 3.18
C GLY A 101 -12.22 16.08 3.23
N VAL A 102 -13.26 15.45 3.77
CA VAL A 102 -14.31 16.09 4.58
C VAL A 102 -15.05 17.26 3.90
N THR A 103 -16.05 16.94 3.09
CA THR A 103 -17.35 17.59 3.25
C THR A 103 -18.26 16.55 3.86
N GLY A 104 -18.23 16.49 5.20
CA GLY A 104 -19.42 16.09 5.93
C GLY A 104 -20.38 17.28 5.84
N ASP A 105 -21.51 17.06 5.18
CA ASP A 105 -22.78 17.66 5.55
C ASP A 105 -23.56 16.57 6.28
#